data_AF-A0AAD4E8C7-F1
#
_entry.id   AF-A0AAD4E8C7-F1
#
_cell.length_a   1.000
_cell.length_b   1.000
_cell.length_c   1.000
_cell.angle_alpha   90.00
_cell.angle_beta   90.00
_cell.angle_gamma   90.00
#
_symmetry.space_group_name_H-M   'P 1'
#
loop_
_entity.id
_entity.type
_entity.pdbx_description
1 polymer ?
#
loop_
_entity_poly.entity_id
_entity_poly.type
_entity_poly.pdbx_seq_one_letter_code
_entity_poly.pdbx_strand_id
1 'polypeptide(L)' 'GLPLAVTLALAFATKRMTKENLLVRVLGSCETMANSSIICTDKTGTLTRNVISVVASPHRSSGSNTLCDDFSID' A
#
# COMPACT_ATOMS: atom_id res chain seq x y z
N GLY A 1 22.87 -26.09 9.98
CA GLY A 1 21.60 -26.36 9.29
C GLY A 1 20.60 -25.22 9.38
N LEU A 2 20.42 -24.59 10.54
CA LEU A 2 19.37 -23.58 10.78
C LEU A 2 19.31 -22.40 9.79
N PRO A 3 20.42 -21.70 9.45
CA PRO A 3 20.32 -20.52 8.58
C PRO A 3 19.84 -20.90 7.17
N LEU A 4 20.21 -22.09 6.67
CA LEU A 4 19.76 -22.61 5.38
C LEU A 4 18.25 -22.84 5.31
N ALA A 5 17.64 -23.35 6.40
CA ALA A 5 16.20 -23.55 6.46
C ALA A 5 15.44 -22.21 6.42
N VAL A 6 15.93 -21.19 7.13
CA VAL A 6 15.34 -19.84 7.13
C VAL A 6 15.50 -19.18 5.76
N THR A 7 16.68 -19.29 5.12
CA THR A 7 16.89 -18.74 3.77
C THR A 7 15.99 -19.41 2.73
N LEU A 8 15.78 -20.72 2.80
CA LEU A 8 14.85 -21.44 1.91
C LEU A 8 13.40 -21.00 2.11
N ALA A 9 12.97 -20.83 3.36
CA ALA A 9 11.62 -20.33 3.67
C ALA A 9 11.39 -18.91 3.13
N LEU A 10 12.34 -17.99 3.35
CA LEU A 10 12.27 -16.63 2.81
C LEU A 10 12.32 -16.62 1.27
N ALA A 11 13.19 -17.42 0.64
CA ALA A 11 13.29 -17.51 -0.81
C ALA A 11 11.99 -18.03 -1.45
N PHE A 12 11.28 -18.95 -0.78
CA PHE A 12 9.98 -19.41 -1.23
C PHE A 12 8.89 -18.33 -1.06
N ALA A 13 8.89 -17.62 0.08
CA ALA A 13 7.96 -16.52 0.33
C ALA A 13 8.13 -15.38 -0.69
N THR A 14 9.36 -14.95 -0.95
CA THR A 14 9.67 -13.91 -1.94
C THR A 14 9.26 -14.33 -3.35
N LYS A 15 9.49 -15.60 -3.72
CA LYS A 15 9.04 -16.14 -5.01
C LYS A 15 7.52 -16.10 -5.17
N ARG A 16 6.76 -16.35 -4.09
CA ARG A 16 5.29 -16.19 -4.10
C ARG A 16 4.88 -14.73 -4.24
N MET A 17 5.51 -13.81 -3.52
CA MET A 17 5.20 -12.38 -3.61
C MET A 17 5.47 -11.81 -5.01
N THR A 18 6.57 -12.20 -5.65
CA THR A 18 6.84 -11.80 -7.05
C THR A 18 5.77 -12.30 -8.02
N LYS A 19 5.17 -13.48 -7.76
CA LYS A 19 4.05 -13.99 -8.56
C LYS A 19 2.77 -13.14 -8.37
N GLU A 20 2.59 -12.54 -7.21
CA GLU A 20 1.49 -11.62 -6.88
C GLU A 20 1.76 -10.17 -7.33
N ASN A 21 2.73 -9.95 -8.23
CA ASN A 21 3.17 -8.63 -8.72
C ASN A 21 3.86 -7.75 -7.66
N LEU A 22 4.36 -8.33 -6.57
CA LEU A 22 5.17 -7.62 -5.57
C LEU A 22 6.66 -7.85 -5.86
N LEU A 23 7.34 -6.84 -6.39
CA LEU A 23 8.77 -6.91 -6.69
C LEU A 23 9.63 -6.83 -5.42
N VAL A 24 10.01 -7.98 -4.87
CA VAL A 24 10.86 -8.04 -3.67
C VAL A 24 12.34 -7.99 -4.07
N ARG A 25 13.03 -6.88 -3.74
CA ARG A 25 14.46 -6.68 -4.05
C ARG A 25 15.41 -7.19 -2.96
N VAL A 26 14.93 -7.33 -1.73
CA VAL A 26 15.73 -7.73 -0.56
C VAL A 26 14.96 -8.81 0.20
N LEU A 27 15.58 -9.95 0.47
CA LEU A 27 14.92 -11.09 1.14
C LEU A 27 14.39 -10.70 2.53
N GLY A 28 15.14 -9.90 3.29
CA GLY A 28 14.74 -9.41 4.62
C GLY A 28 13.49 -8.54 4.61
N SER A 29 13.11 -7.93 3.48
CA SER A 29 11.88 -7.13 3.39
C SER A 29 10.62 -7.98 3.57
N CYS A 30 10.65 -9.27 3.18
CA CYS A 30 9.55 -10.19 3.45
C CYS A 30 9.34 -10.41 4.94
N GLU A 31 10.43 -10.56 5.69
CA GLU A 31 10.39 -10.77 7.14
C GLU A 31 9.89 -9.50 7.85
N THR A 32 10.39 -8.33 7.46
CA THR A 32 9.93 -7.05 8.03
C THR A 32 8.45 -6.81 7.77
N MET A 33 7.97 -7.09 6.56
CA MET A 33 6.55 -6.95 6.21
C MET A 33 5.66 -7.97 6.94
N ALA A 34 6.16 -9.19 7.21
CA ALA A 34 5.42 -10.17 8.00
C ALA A 34 5.26 -9.74 9.48
N ASN A 35 6.20 -8.93 9.99
CA ASN A 35 6.17 -8.41 11.35
C ASN A 35 5.64 -6.96 11.47
N SER A 36 5.28 -6.31 10.36
CA SER A 36 4.81 -4.91 10.40
C SER A 36 3.39 -4.83 10.96
N SER A 37 3.19 -4.07 12.04
CA SER A 37 1.86 -3.81 12.62
C SER A 37 1.23 -2.50 12.16
N ILE A 38 2.04 -1.57 11.62
CA ILE A 38 1.62 -0.25 11.13
C ILE A 38 2.12 -0.10 9.70
N ILE A 39 1.22 0.27 8.79
CA ILE A 39 1.54 0.54 7.38
C ILE A 39 1.25 2.01 7.12
N CYS A 40 2.30 2.81 6.93
CA CYS A 40 2.16 4.20 6.52
C CYS A 40 1.94 4.24 5.00
N THR A 41 0.69 4.32 4.56
CA THR A 41 0.34 4.47 3.14
C THR A 41 0.29 5.94 2.75
N ASP A 42 0.84 6.27 1.58
CA ASP A 42 0.67 7.60 1.00
C ASP A 42 -0.73 7.76 0.41
N LYS A 43 -1.27 8.98 0.40
CA LYS A 43 -2.63 9.24 -0.08
C LYS A 43 -2.68 9.29 -1.60
N THR A 44 -1.86 10.12 -2.24
CA THR A 44 -1.97 10.40 -3.67
C THR A 44 -1.18 9.39 -4.49
N GLY A 45 -1.83 8.64 -5.37
CA GLY A 45 -1.15 7.64 -6.21
C GLY A 45 -0.88 6.30 -5.53
N THR A 46 -1.10 6.18 -4.22
CA THR A 46 -1.12 4.90 -3.49
C THR A 46 -2.54 4.55 -3.06
N LEU A 47 -3.19 5.37 -2.23
CA LEU A 47 -4.57 5.13 -1.81
C LEU A 47 -5.60 5.62 -2.84
N THR A 48 -5.33 6.76 -3.49
CA THR A 48 -6.11 7.24 -4.62
C THR A 48 -5.44 6.82 -5.92
N ARG A 49 -6.23 6.41 -6.91
CA ARG A 49 -5.77 6.53 -8.31
C ARG A 49 -5.59 8.03 -8.51
N ASN A 50 -4.39 8.48 -8.86
CA ASN A 50 -4.04 9.88 -9.15
C ASN A 50 -4.79 10.40 -10.40
N VAL A 51 -6.11 10.32 -10.35
CA VAL A 51 -7.11 10.53 -11.38
C VAL A 51 -8.26 11.21 -10.66
N ILE A 52 -8.52 12.46 -11.03
CA ILE A 52 -9.60 13.24 -10.44
C ILE A 52 -10.90 12.81 -11.11
N SER A 53 -11.79 12.16 -10.35
CA SER A 53 -13.15 11.83 -10.78
C SER A 53 -14.17 12.63 -9.98
N VAL A 54 -15.18 13.18 -10.66
CA VAL A 54 -16.29 13.88 -10.01
C VAL A 54 -17.32 12.84 -9.58
N VAL A 55 -17.36 12.51 -8.29
CA VAL A 55 -18.22 11.43 -7.76
C VAL A 55 -19.61 11.93 -7.35
N ALA A 56 -19.80 13.22 -7.12
CA ALA A 56 -21.11 13.80 -6.82
C ALA A 56 -21.21 15.24 -7.36
N SER A 57 -22.33 15.55 -8.01
CA SER A 57 -22.77 16.93 -8.25
C SER A 57 -23.91 17.24 -7.29
N PRO A 58 -23.62 17.70 -6.05
CA PRO A 58 -24.67 18.23 -5.20
C PRO A 58 -25.13 19.55 -5.81
N HIS A 59 -26.43 19.78 -5.80
CA HIS A 59 -27.05 21.03 -6.20
C HIS A 59 -26.26 22.22 -5.63
N ARG A 60 -25.77 23.09 -6.53
CA ARG A 60 -24.84 24.18 -6.23
C ARG A 60 -25.54 25.29 -5.44
N SER A 61 -25.51 25.15 -4.12
CA SER A 61 -25.74 26.22 -3.15
C SER A 61 -24.40 26.87 -2.84
N SER A 62 -24.28 28.17 -3.12
CA SER A 62 -23.10 29.01 -2.84
C SER A 62 -22.53 28.80 -1.44
N GLY A 63 -21.24 28.45 -1.37
CA GLY A 63 -20.44 28.56 -0.15
C GLY A 63 -19.45 27.41 0.03
N SER A 64 -18.16 27.74 -0.07
CA SER A 64 -17.00 26.92 0.35
C SER A 64 -16.58 25.79 -0.59
N ASN A 65 -15.54 26.06 -1.40
CA ASN A 65 -14.82 25.05 -2.15
C ASN A 65 -14.00 24.17 -1.18
N THR A 66 -14.55 23.06 -0.72
CA THR A 66 -13.74 21.97 -0.16
C THR A 66 -13.78 20.79 -1.12
N LEU A 67 -13.16 20.98 -2.30
CA LEU A 67 -12.69 19.87 -3.15
C LEU A 67 -11.42 19.24 -2.54
N CYS A 68 -11.44 18.96 -1.26
CA CYS A 68 -10.34 18.39 -0.50
C CYS A 68 -10.96 17.78 0.77
N ASP A 69 -11.90 16.84 0.64
CA ASP A 69 -12.06 15.90 1.75
C ASP A 69 -10.76 15.11 1.79
N ASP A 70 -9.89 15.56 2.69
CA ASP A 70 -8.75 14.78 3.09
C ASP A 70 -9.29 13.44 3.54
N PHE A 71 -8.91 12.38 2.82
CA PHE A 71 -8.92 11.03 3.35
C PHE A 71 -7.93 11.03 4.51
N SER A 72 -8.31 11.67 5.61
CA SER A 72 -7.68 11.55 6.90
C SER A 72 -8.01 10.14 7.35
N ILE A 73 -7.03 9.26 7.22
CA ILE A 73 -6.93 8.12 8.11
C ILE A 73 -6.62 8.73 9.47
N ASP A 74 -7.64 8.83 10.33
CA ASP A 74 -7.39 8.63 11.76
C ASP A 74 -6.99 7.16 11.98
#